data_AF-A0A963JK93-F1
#
_entry.id   AF-A0A963JK93-F1
#
_cell.length_a   1.000
_cell.length_b   1.000
_cell.length_c   1.000
_cell.angle_alpha   90.00
_cell.angle_beta   90.00
_cell.angle_gamma   90.00
#
_symmetry.space_group_name_H-M   'P 1'
#
loop_
_entity.id
_entity.type
_entity.pdbx_description
1 polymer ?
#
loop_
_entity_poly.entity_id
_entity_poly.type
_entity_poly.pdbx_seq_one_letter_code
_entity_poly.pdbx_strand_id
1 'polypeptide(L)'
;ASLMVVEHAERFGLAQLHQLRGRVGRGAVASACVLLYTPPLSETGKARLRAMAETTDGFEIARRDLEIRGPGEFLGARQSGDALLRFADLQHDDALLA
;
A
#
# COMPACT_ATOMS: atom_id res chain seq x y z
N ALA A 1 -5.73 -4.25 22.68
CA ALA A 1 -6.01 -2.82 22.45
C ALA A 1 -7.14 -2.70 21.43
N SER A 2 -8.07 -1.77 21.65
CA SER A 2 -9.25 -1.52 20.79
C SER A 2 -9.15 -0.27 19.91
N LEU A 3 -8.13 0.58 20.10
CA LEU A 3 -7.91 1.78 19.31
C LEU A 3 -6.46 1.84 18.82
N MET A 4 -6.28 2.12 17.53
CA MET A 4 -5.00 2.46 16.90
C MET A 4 -5.12 3.85 16.31
N VAL A 5 -4.16 4.72 16.58
CA VAL A 5 -4.08 6.05 15.96
C VAL A 5 -2.74 6.13 15.24
N VAL A 6 -2.78 6.41 13.94
CA VAL A 6 -1.58 6.63 13.13
C VAL A 6 -1.53 8.10 12.75
N GLU A 7 -0.61 8.82 13.38
CA GLU A 7 -0.28 10.21 13.04
C GLU A 7 0.60 10.26 11.79
N HIS A 8 0.41 11.30 10.97
CA HIS A 8 1.11 11.48 9.70
C HIS A 8 1.05 10.22 8.80
N ALA A 9 -0.13 9.62 8.69
CA ALA A 9 -0.36 8.35 8.00
C ALA A 9 0.09 8.40 6.52
N GLU A 10 0.10 9.57 5.89
CA GLU A 10 0.55 9.77 4.51
C GLU A 10 2.04 9.44 4.27
N ARG A 11 2.85 9.41 5.34
CA ARG A 11 4.28 9.09 5.29
C ARG A 11 4.56 7.59 5.24
N PHE A 12 3.57 6.75 5.51
CA PHE A 12 3.74 5.30 5.56
C PHE A 12 3.34 4.62 4.25
N GLY A 13 4.06 3.57 3.88
CA GLY A 13 3.64 2.65 2.82
C GLY A 13 2.34 1.94 3.18
N LEU A 14 1.56 1.51 2.18
CA LEU A 14 0.28 0.84 2.38
C LEU A 14 0.45 -0.46 3.20
N ALA A 15 1.48 -1.25 2.91
CA ALA A 15 1.84 -2.42 3.69
C ALA A 15 2.17 -2.09 5.17
N GLN A 16 2.84 -0.98 5.44
CA GLN A 16 3.17 -0.57 6.82
C GLN A 16 1.91 -0.18 7.59
N LEU A 17 1.01 0.58 6.97
CA LEU A 17 -0.30 0.92 7.55
C LEU A 17 -1.11 -0.35 7.85
N HIS A 18 -1.07 -1.33 6.94
CA HIS A 18 -1.74 -2.61 7.15
C HIS A 18 -1.21 -3.36 8.38
N GLN A 19 0.12 -3.42 8.53
CA GLN A 19 0.76 -4.05 9.69
C GLN A 19 0.43 -3.32 11.00
N LEU A 20 0.40 -1.98 11.00
CA LEU A 20 0.01 -1.18 12.16
C LEU A 20 -1.45 -1.47 12.57
N ARG A 21 -2.38 -1.47 11.62
CA ARG A 21 -3.79 -1.81 11.87
C ARG A 21 -3.93 -3.21 12.50
N GLY A 22 -3.16 -4.20 12.04
CA GLY A 22 -3.18 -5.57 12.57
C GLY A 22 -2.70 -5.76 14.02
N ARG A 23 -2.22 -4.68 14.67
CA ARG A 23 -1.90 -4.68 16.11
C ARG A 23 -3.11 -4.44 17.01
N VAL A 24 -4.27 -4.10 16.45
CA VAL A 24 -5.56 -4.01 17.16
C VAL A 24 -6.57 -5.00 16.58
N GLY A 25 -7.67 -5.27 17.29
CA GLY A 25 -8.78 -6.09 16.77
C GLY A 25 -8.61 -7.61 16.86
N ARG A 26 -7.78 -8.11 17.78
CA ARG A 26 -7.55 -9.57 17.98
C ARG A 26 -8.53 -10.24 18.97
N GLY A 27 -9.54 -9.52 19.46
CA GLY A 27 -10.50 -10.03 20.43
C GLY A 27 -11.93 -9.71 20.04
N ALA A 28 -12.90 -10.11 20.87
CA ALA A 28 -14.32 -9.86 20.62
C ALA A 28 -14.73 -8.38 20.70
N VAL A 29 -13.86 -7.53 21.24
CA VAL A 29 -14.12 -6.08 21.37
C VAL A 29 -13.91 -5.42 20.00
N ALA A 30 -14.93 -4.69 19.55
CA ALA A 30 -14.84 -3.86 18.36
C ALA A 30 -13.62 -2.93 18.44
N SER A 31 -12.84 -2.87 17.37
CA SER A 31 -11.63 -2.05 17.30
C SER A 31 -11.71 -1.03 16.18
N ALA A 32 -11.13 0.14 16.41
CA ALA A 32 -11.00 1.19 15.41
C ALA A 32 -9.52 1.49 15.10
N CYS A 33 -9.24 1.85 13.86
CA CYS A 33 -7.96 2.37 13.41
C CYS A 33 -8.22 3.74 12.77
N VAL A 34 -7.63 4.78 13.35
CA VAL A 34 -7.81 6.17 12.93
C VAL A 34 -6.53 6.62 12.23
N LEU A 35 -6.68 7.10 10.99
CA LEU A 35 -5.58 7.61 10.17
C LEU A 35 -5.64 9.13 10.16
N LEU A 36 -4.67 9.79 10.78
CA LEU A 36 -4.54 11.24 10.78
C LEU A 36 -3.52 11.65 9.72
N TYR A 37 -3.87 12.65 8.91
CA TYR A 37 -2.99 13.16 7.86
C TYR A 37 -3.05 14.68 7.77
N THR A 38 -2.00 15.27 7.22
CA THR A 38 -1.94 16.72 6.98
C THR A 38 -2.07 17.00 5.47
N PRO A 39 -3.04 17.84 5.05
CA PRO A 39 -3.11 18.32 3.68
C PRO A 39 -1.90 19.20 3.30
N PRO A 40 -1.50 19.27 2.00
CA PRO A 40 -2.09 18.57 0.87
C PRO A 40 -1.55 17.14 0.73
N LEU A 41 -2.41 16.21 0.31
CA LEU A 41 -2.02 14.85 -0.05
C LEU A 41 -1.70 14.77 -1.54
N SER A 42 -0.63 14.04 -1.89
CA SER A 42 -0.43 13.57 -3.27
C SER A 42 -1.55 12.61 -3.69
N GLU A 43 -1.78 12.44 -4.99
CA GLU A 43 -2.76 11.47 -5.49
C GLU A 43 -2.44 10.04 -5.01
N THR A 44 -1.16 9.66 -5.00
CA THR A 44 -0.71 8.37 -4.43
C THR A 44 -0.95 8.28 -2.92
N GLY A 45 -0.78 9.36 -2.17
CA GLY A 45 -1.09 9.43 -0.74
C GLY A 45 -2.58 9.24 -0.49
N LYS A 46 -3.44 9.93 -1.24
CA LYS A 46 -4.90 9.77 -1.17
C LYS A 46 -5.33 8.34 -1.49
N ALA A 47 -4.78 7.74 -2.56
CA ALA A 47 -5.09 6.38 -2.96
C ALA A 47 -4.73 5.35 -1.86
N ARG A 48 -3.55 5.47 -1.24
CA ARG A 48 -3.14 4.58 -0.13
C ARG A 48 -4.06 4.69 1.08
N LEU A 49 -4.37 5.91 1.51
CA LEU A 49 -5.24 6.12 2.68
C LEU A 49 -6.67 5.62 2.41
N ARG A 50 -7.20 5.81 1.21
CA ARG A 50 -8.49 5.24 0.79
C ARG A 50 -8.46 3.71 0.79
N ALA A 51 -7.42 3.10 0.21
CA ALA A 51 -7.26 1.65 0.23
C ALA A 51 -7.30 1.06 1.65
N MET A 52 -6.64 1.71 2.62
CA MET A 52 -6.70 1.29 4.03
C MET A 52 -8.07 1.44 4.68
N ALA A 53 -8.87 2.42 4.25
CA ALA A 53 -10.20 2.69 4.80
C ALA A 53 -11.29 1.79 4.19
N GLU A 54 -11.15 1.43 2.91
CA GLU A 54 -12.18 0.71 2.15
C GLU A 54 -12.16 -0.81 2.37
N THR A 55 -11.00 -1.39 2.69
CA THR A 55 -10.89 -2.85 2.86
C THR A 55 -9.99 -3.27 4.00
N THR A 56 -10.35 -4.39 4.62
CA THR A 56 -9.54 -5.10 5.61
C THR A 56 -8.83 -6.32 5.03
N ASP A 57 -9.16 -6.74 3.80
CA ASP A 57 -8.57 -7.89 3.14
C ASP A 57 -7.12 -7.61 2.74
N GLY A 58 -6.20 -8.43 3.26
CA GLY A 58 -4.76 -8.31 3.01
C GLY A 58 -4.37 -8.56 1.55
N PHE A 59 -5.11 -9.41 0.82
CA PHE A 59 -4.83 -9.66 -0.60
C PHE A 59 -5.21 -8.48 -1.47
N GLU A 60 -6.39 -7.90 -1.23
CA GLU A 60 -6.84 -6.70 -1.92
C GLU A 60 -5.92 -5.49 -1.63
N ILE A 61 -5.45 -5.36 -0.39
CA ILE A 61 -4.44 -4.35 -0.03
C ILE A 61 -3.14 -4.57 -0.81
N ALA A 62 -2.67 -5.81 -0.95
CA ALA A 62 -1.46 -6.12 -1.70
C ALA A 62 -1.61 -5.79 -3.19
N ARG A 63 -2.77 -6.11 -3.79
CA ARG A 63 -3.09 -5.76 -5.18
C ARG A 63 -3.05 -4.25 -5.40
N ARG A 64 -3.72 -3.48 -4.53
CA ARG A 64 -3.70 -2.01 -4.59
C ARG A 64 -2.32 -1.42 -4.33
N ASP A 65 -1.50 -2.01 -3.46
CA ASP A 65 -0.12 -1.56 -3.23
C ASP A 65 0.72 -1.73 -4.51
N LEU A 66 0.56 -2.86 -5.22
CA LEU A 66 1.23 -3.10 -6.50
C LEU A 66 0.78 -2.09 -7.57
N GLU A 67 -0.52 -1.85 -7.70
CA GLU A 67 -1.08 -0.88 -8.65
C GLU A 67 -0.59 0.56 -8.36
N ILE A 68 -0.52 0.96 -7.09
CA ILE A 68 -0.07 2.30 -6.69
C ILE A 68 1.43 2.50 -6.93
N ARG A 69 2.25 1.47 -6.71
CA ARG A 69 3.71 1.53 -6.96
C ARG A 69 4.05 1.40 -8.44
N GLY A 70 3.21 0.69 -9.19
CA GLY A 70 3.49 0.26 -10.55
C GLY A 70 4.55 -0.85 -10.61
N PRO A 71 4.65 -1.54 -11.75
CA PRO A 71 5.52 -2.71 -11.94
C PRO A 71 7.03 -2.37 -11.82
N GLY A 72 7.42 -1.12 -12.06
CA GLY A 72 8.83 -0.70 -12.12
C GLY A 72 9.55 -0.58 -10.76
N GLU A 73 8.86 -0.40 -9.64
CA GLU A 73 9.50 -0.35 -8.31
C GLU A 73 9.71 -1.74 -7.70
N PHE A 74 8.87 -2.72 -8.04
CA PHE A 74 8.95 -4.08 -7.48
C PHE A 74 10.20 -4.83 -7.95
N LEU A 75 10.66 -4.55 -9.17
CA LEU A 75 11.83 -5.19 -9.80
C LEU A 75 13.15 -4.41 -9.58
N GLY A 76 13.17 -3.40 -8.70
CA GLY A 76 14.40 -2.70 -8.30
C GLY A 76 14.96 -1.69 -9.32
N ALA A 77 14.20 -1.30 -10.34
CA ALA A 77 14.70 -0.54 -11.50
C ALA A 77 14.92 0.98 -11.27
N ARG A 78 14.80 1.49 -10.03
CA ARG A 78 15.07 2.92 -9.72
C ARG A 78 16.45 3.12 -9.08
N GLN A 79 17.49 2.45 -9.56
CA GLN A 79 18.85 2.98 -9.37
C GLN A 79 19.03 4.16 -10.31
N SER A 80 19.17 5.36 -9.74
CA SER A 80 19.47 6.58 -10.46
C SER A 80 20.81 6.44 -11.20
N GLY A 81 20.79 6.15 -12.51
CA GLY A 81 22.00 6.17 -13.33
C GLY A 81 21.99 5.28 -14.57
N ASP A 82 21.23 4.19 -14.58
CA ASP A 82 21.27 3.23 -15.70
C ASP A 82 20.07 3.36 -16.65
N ALA A 83 20.31 3.03 -17.91
CA ALA A 83 19.29 3.07 -18.96
C ALA A 83 18.07 2.23 -18.57
N LEU A 84 16.86 2.77 -18.79
CA LEU A 84 15.59 2.09 -18.55
C LEU A 84 15.50 0.83 -19.41
N LEU A 85 15.92 -0.31 -18.87
CA LEU A 85 15.57 -1.62 -19.42
C LEU A 85 14.04 -1.76 -19.32
N ARG A 86 13.39 -2.20 -20.39
CA ARG A 86 11.97 -2.57 -20.34
C ARG A 86 11.89 -3.90 -19.60
N PHE A 87 11.38 -3.86 -18.37
CA PHE A 87 11.13 -5.06 -17.58
C PHE A 87 9.79 -5.68 -17.98
N ALA A 88 9.72 -7.00 -17.89
CA ALA A 88 8.46 -7.72 -18.09
C ALA A 88 7.46 -7.34 -17.00
N ASP A 89 6.26 -6.99 -17.41
CA ASP A 89 5.14 -6.66 -16.54
C ASP A 89 4.29 -7.90 -16.33
N LEU A 90 4.37 -8.49 -15.13
CA LEU A 90 3.60 -9.68 -14.76
C LEU A 90 2.07 -9.54 -14.96
N GLN A 91 1.54 -8.32 -15.04
CA GLN A 91 0.11 -8.11 -15.31
C GLN A 91 -0.25 -8.17 -16.80
N HIS A 92 0.70 -7.86 -17.69
CA HIS A 92 0.46 -7.71 -19.13
C HIS A 92 1.20 -8.76 -19.96
N ASP A 93 2.26 -9.34 -19.41
CA ASP A 93 3.19 -10.23 -20.10
C ASP A 93 2.96 -11.71 -19.78
N ASP A 94 1.80 -12.06 -19.21
CA ASP A 94 1.40 -13.46 -18.97
C ASP A 94 1.48 -14.31 -20.25
N ALA A 95 1.20 -13.70 -21.41
CA ALA A 95 1.28 -14.36 -22.70
C ALA A 95 2.71 -14.74 -23.14
N LEU A 96 3.75 -14.15 -22.53
CA LEU A 96 5.15 -14.45 -22.82
C LEU A 96 5.70 -15.63 -22.00
N LEU A 97 4.91 -16.15 -21.06
CA LEU A 97 5.27 -17.28 -20.18
C LEU A 97 4.73 -18.63 -20.68
N ALA A 98 4.11 -18.67 -21.87
CA ALA A 98 3.53 -19.86 -22.50
C ALA A 98 4.52 -20.63 -23.39
#